data_AF-A0A2N2ANG6-F1
#
_entry.id   AF-A0A2N2ANG6-F1
#
_cell.length_a   1.000
_cell.length_b   1.000
_cell.length_c   1.000
_cell.angle_alpha   90.00
_cell.angle_beta   90.00
_cell.angle_gamma   90.00
#
_symmetry.space_group_name_H-M   'P 1'
#
loop_
_entity.id
_entity.type
_entity.pdbx_description
1 polymer ?
#
loop_
_entity_poly.entity_id
_entity_poly.type
_entity_poly.pdbx_seq_one_letter_code
_entity_poly.pdbx_strand_id
1 'polypeptide(L)'
;MNYVQDLEEQLHNAAVDNPQYLSKRIRYCEELLELCGDTDELLIENTRRALAESHYALGNKTECDRLFQLWLANDPAWGWGYIGWSDCYQFGAKNIKADYVKAEEIISRALGEKTLRDRADVLDRAVEIYTALGKNQQAAELKKELKELTGIPKSKPAANKPVSVIKIGRNDPCSCGSGKKYKKCCGK
;
A
#
# COMPACT_ATOMS: atom_id res chain seq x y z
N MET A 1 13.52 5.04 -7.94
CA MET A 1 14.07 4.69 -6.62
C MET A 1 13.41 5.64 -5.65
N ASN A 2 12.48 5.15 -4.84
CA ASN A 2 11.65 5.99 -3.97
C ASN A 2 12.33 6.09 -2.59
N TYR A 3 13.34 6.94 -2.50
CA TYR A 3 14.14 7.12 -1.28
C TYR A 3 13.31 7.41 -0.03
N VAL A 4 12.11 7.96 -0.22
CA VAL A 4 11.16 8.27 0.85
C VAL A 4 10.56 7.02 1.48
N GLN A 5 10.15 6.05 0.65
CA GLN A 5 9.64 4.75 1.11
C GLN A 5 10.77 3.87 1.64
N ASP A 6 11.96 3.94 1.03
CA ASP A 6 13.13 3.18 1.52
C ASP A 6 13.47 3.56 2.98
N LEU A 7 13.44 4.85 3.32
CA LEU A 7 13.71 5.31 4.69
C LEU A 7 12.64 4.82 5.68
N GLU A 8 11.37 4.89 5.30
CA GLU A 8 10.26 4.40 6.10
C GLU A 8 10.41 2.90 6.42
N GLU A 9 10.80 2.10 5.42
CA GLU A 9 10.98 0.66 5.56
C GLU A 9 12.17 0.35 6.49
N GLN A 10 13.26 1.10 6.38
CA GLN A 10 14.40 0.94 7.29
C GLN A 10 14.04 1.29 8.74
N LEU A 11 13.15 2.26 8.98
CA LEU A 11 12.65 2.55 10.32
C LEU A 11 11.80 1.40 10.87
N HIS A 12 10.99 0.77 10.02
CA HIS A 12 10.24 -0.44 10.38
C HIS A 12 11.17 -1.61 10.73
N ASN A 13 12.18 -1.87 9.91
CA ASN A 13 13.14 -2.95 10.14
C ASN A 13 13.94 -2.73 11.44
N ALA A 14 14.40 -1.50 11.69
CA ALA A 14 15.09 -1.15 12.93
C ALA A 14 14.20 -1.29 14.19
N ALA A 15 12.87 -1.20 14.02
CA ALA A 15 11.93 -1.34 15.13
C ALA A 15 11.82 -2.76 15.68
N VAL A 16 12.20 -3.78 14.90
CA VAL A 16 12.22 -5.18 15.35
C VAL A 16 13.12 -5.34 16.57
N ASP A 17 14.30 -4.72 16.52
CA ASP A 17 15.27 -4.74 17.61
C ASP A 17 14.97 -3.66 18.65
N ASN A 18 14.56 -2.47 18.20
CA ASN A 18 14.33 -1.32 19.08
C ASN A 18 13.02 -0.59 18.78
N PRO A 19 11.95 -0.83 19.57
CA PRO A 19 10.63 -0.23 19.34
C PRO A 19 10.59 1.30 19.27
N GLN A 20 11.60 2.02 19.78
CA GLN A 20 11.68 3.48 19.67
C GLN A 20 11.66 3.98 18.21
N TYR A 21 12.09 3.14 17.26
CA TYR A 21 12.07 3.50 15.84
C TYR A 21 10.65 3.56 15.26
N LEU A 22 9.65 2.93 15.91
CA LEU A 22 8.24 3.12 15.54
C LEU A 22 7.78 4.57 15.80
N SER A 23 8.21 5.19 16.90
CA SER A 23 7.90 6.60 17.16
C SER A 23 8.56 7.53 16.13
N LYS A 24 9.74 7.17 15.63
CA LYS A 24 10.39 7.90 14.52
C LYS A 24 9.65 7.67 13.20
N ARG A 25 9.22 6.45 12.91
CA ARG A 25 8.40 6.10 11.74
C ARG A 25 7.08 6.86 11.74
N ILE A 26 6.40 6.95 12.89
CA ILE A 26 5.18 7.75 13.07
C ILE A 26 5.41 9.20 12.66
N ARG A 27 6.38 9.87 13.31
CA ARG A 27 6.68 11.27 13.03
C ARG A 27 7.03 11.50 11.56
N TYR A 28 7.84 10.61 10.98
CA TYR A 28 8.20 10.68 9.57
C TYR A 28 6.98 10.54 8.65
N CYS A 29 6.06 9.61 8.94
CA CYS A 29 4.85 9.41 8.16
C CYS A 29 3.89 10.62 8.29
N GLU A 30 3.77 11.22 9.47
CA GLU A 30 2.98 12.45 9.68
C GLU A 30 3.54 13.60 8.83
N GLU A 31 4.84 13.89 8.95
CA GLU A 31 5.53 14.92 8.15
C GLU A 31 5.38 14.64 6.64
N LEU A 32 5.47 13.36 6.22
CA LEU A 32 5.34 12.98 4.83
C LEU A 32 3.91 13.19 4.29
N LEU A 33 2.88 12.86 5.07
CA LEU A 33 1.48 13.10 4.68
C LEU A 33 1.17 14.60 4.57
N GLU A 34 1.74 15.43 5.45
CA GLU A 34 1.63 16.88 5.36
C GLU A 34 2.29 17.45 4.09
N LEU A 35 3.44 16.88 3.69
CA LEU A 35 4.20 17.34 2.52
C LEU A 35 3.64 16.87 1.18
N CYS A 36 3.09 15.64 1.11
CA CYS A 36 2.64 15.05 -0.15
C CYS A 36 1.36 15.67 -0.71
N GLY A 37 0.51 16.26 0.14
CA GLY A 37 -0.83 16.71 -0.28
C GLY A 37 -1.59 15.57 -0.97
N ASP A 38 -2.13 15.83 -2.16
CA ASP A 38 -2.88 14.86 -2.99
C ASP A 38 -2.10 14.40 -4.23
N THR A 39 -0.77 14.51 -4.24
CA THR A 39 0.03 14.41 -5.48
C THR A 39 0.45 12.99 -5.87
N ASP A 40 0.45 12.03 -4.95
CA ASP A 40 0.81 10.62 -5.20
C ASP A 40 -0.03 9.69 -4.30
N GLU A 41 -1.09 9.13 -4.88
CA GLU A 41 -2.06 8.27 -4.18
C GLU A 41 -1.40 7.04 -3.55
N LEU A 42 -0.52 6.35 -4.28
CA LEU A 42 0.13 5.13 -3.79
C LEU A 42 1.10 5.44 -2.65
N LEU A 43 1.85 6.55 -2.73
CA LEU A 43 2.71 6.99 -1.63
C LEU A 43 1.88 7.33 -0.38
N ILE A 44 0.77 8.05 -0.55
CA ILE A 44 -0.13 8.43 0.54
C ILE A 44 -0.72 7.18 1.21
N GLU A 45 -1.26 6.23 0.43
CA GLU A 45 -1.85 5.00 0.95
C GLU A 45 -0.83 4.16 1.74
N ASN A 46 0.38 3.99 1.20
CA ASN A 46 1.45 3.27 1.91
C ASN A 46 1.85 3.98 3.20
N THR A 47 1.97 5.31 3.17
CA THR A 47 2.33 6.11 4.34
C THR A 47 1.25 6.07 5.42
N ARG A 48 -0.02 6.11 5.03
CA ARG A 48 -1.18 5.95 5.94
C ARG A 48 -1.14 4.61 6.65
N ARG A 49 -0.95 3.53 5.90
CA ARG A 49 -0.86 2.18 6.46
C ARG A 49 0.35 2.05 7.40
N ALA A 50 1.51 2.54 6.99
CA ALA A 50 2.72 2.57 7.80
C ALA A 50 2.53 3.29 9.15
N LEU A 51 1.86 4.44 9.13
CA LEU A 51 1.53 5.22 10.32
C LEU A 51 0.65 4.41 11.28
N ALA A 52 -0.48 3.88 10.78
CA ALA A 52 -1.42 3.14 11.62
C ALA A 52 -0.83 1.83 12.18
N GLU A 53 -0.11 1.06 11.35
CA GLU A 53 0.60 -0.17 11.78
C GLU A 53 1.65 0.15 12.87
N SER A 54 2.32 1.30 12.79
CA SER A 54 3.29 1.72 13.79
C SER A 54 2.62 2.04 15.14
N HIS A 55 1.46 2.71 15.12
CA HIS A 55 0.66 2.89 16.33
C HIS A 55 0.22 1.55 16.93
N TYR A 56 -0.24 0.62 16.08
CA TYR A 56 -0.62 -0.72 16.54
C TYR A 56 0.55 -1.43 17.22
N ALA A 57 1.72 -1.46 16.57
CA ALA A 57 2.90 -2.15 17.09
C ALA A 57 3.41 -1.57 18.43
N LEU A 58 3.14 -0.28 18.70
CA LEU A 58 3.40 0.35 20.01
C LEU A 58 2.33 0.06 21.08
N GLY A 59 1.26 -0.65 20.76
CA GLY A 59 0.14 -0.93 21.67
C GLY A 59 -0.99 0.10 21.61
N ASN A 60 -0.89 1.12 20.75
CA ASN A 60 -1.89 2.17 20.60
C ASN A 60 -3.02 1.73 19.65
N LYS A 61 -3.71 0.62 19.98
CA LYS A 61 -4.76 0.02 19.14
C LYS A 61 -5.88 0.99 18.79
N THR A 62 -6.31 1.79 19.77
CA THR A 62 -7.36 2.80 19.58
C THR A 62 -7.00 3.79 18.47
N GLU A 63 -5.75 4.22 18.41
CA GLU A 63 -5.31 5.18 17.39
C GLU A 63 -5.16 4.52 16.02
N CYS A 64 -4.61 3.30 15.96
CA CYS A 64 -4.60 2.49 14.74
C CYS A 64 -6.01 2.35 14.15
N ASP A 65 -6.98 1.94 14.98
CA ASP A 65 -8.38 1.77 14.55
C ASP A 65 -8.98 3.09 14.08
N ARG A 66 -8.76 4.18 14.81
CA ARG A 66 -9.27 5.51 14.46
C ARG A 66 -8.76 5.96 13.09
N LEU A 67 -7.46 5.76 12.82
CA LEU A 67 -6.83 6.14 11.55
C LEU A 67 -7.40 5.35 10.37
N PHE A 68 -7.45 4.02 10.46
CA PHE A 68 -8.04 3.20 9.39
C PHE A 68 -9.52 3.50 9.19
N GLN A 69 -10.30 3.65 10.26
CA GLN A 69 -11.73 4.03 10.17
C GLN A 69 -11.90 5.37 9.46
N LEU A 70 -11.09 6.37 9.80
CA LEU A 70 -11.13 7.69 9.18
C LEU A 70 -10.86 7.59 7.67
N TRP A 71 -9.81 6.89 7.26
CA TRP A 71 -9.46 6.81 5.84
C TRP A 71 -10.44 5.95 5.04
N LEU A 72 -10.90 4.83 5.58
CA LEU A 72 -11.88 3.96 4.93
C LEU A 72 -13.29 4.57 4.89
N ALA A 73 -13.62 5.51 5.77
CA ALA A 73 -14.85 6.29 5.66
C ALA A 73 -14.80 7.28 4.47
N ASN A 74 -13.60 7.78 4.14
CA ASN A 74 -13.40 8.67 2.99
C ASN A 74 -13.23 7.90 1.68
N ASP A 75 -12.54 6.76 1.73
CA ASP A 75 -12.34 5.87 0.60
C ASP A 75 -12.63 4.41 1.00
N PRO A 76 -13.90 3.98 0.93
CA PRO A 76 -14.29 2.61 1.22
C PRO A 76 -13.82 1.62 0.13
N ALA A 77 -13.29 2.08 -1.00
CA ALA A 77 -12.76 1.22 -2.04
C ALA A 77 -11.30 0.81 -1.81
N TRP A 78 -10.63 1.34 -0.78
CA TRP A 78 -9.21 1.09 -0.51
C TRP A 78 -8.93 -0.32 0.05
N GLY A 79 -8.74 -1.29 -0.83
CA GLY A 79 -8.51 -2.70 -0.48
C GLY A 79 -7.31 -2.93 0.45
N TRP A 80 -6.17 -2.32 0.14
CA TRP A 80 -4.97 -2.40 0.98
C TRP A 80 -5.12 -1.74 2.36
N GLY A 81 -6.06 -0.80 2.51
CA GLY A 81 -6.44 -0.26 3.81
C GLY A 81 -7.08 -1.30 4.71
N TYR A 82 -8.03 -2.07 4.17
CA TYR A 82 -8.65 -3.18 4.89
C TYR A 82 -7.65 -4.30 5.18
N ILE A 83 -6.81 -4.67 4.22
CA ILE A 83 -5.77 -5.70 4.41
C ILE A 83 -4.84 -5.27 5.54
N GLY A 84 -4.20 -4.10 5.45
CA GLY A 84 -3.29 -3.61 6.48
C GLY A 84 -3.93 -3.54 7.87
N TRP A 85 -5.18 -3.08 7.95
CA TRP A 85 -5.90 -3.04 9.21
C TRP A 85 -6.19 -4.44 9.77
N SER A 86 -6.60 -5.38 8.92
CA SER A 86 -6.83 -6.77 9.34
C SER A 86 -5.54 -7.47 9.75
N ASP A 87 -4.41 -7.18 9.09
CA ASP A 87 -3.09 -7.76 9.33
C ASP A 87 -2.56 -7.44 10.72
N CYS A 88 -2.77 -6.20 11.18
CA CYS A 88 -2.47 -5.81 12.55
C CYS A 88 -3.06 -6.81 13.55
N TYR A 89 -4.31 -7.22 13.34
CA TYR A 89 -4.99 -8.16 14.23
C TYR A 89 -4.70 -9.63 13.89
N GLN A 90 -4.54 -10.00 12.62
CA GLN A 90 -4.20 -11.36 12.21
C GLN A 90 -2.85 -11.81 12.76
N PHE A 91 -1.83 -10.94 12.67
CA PHE A 91 -0.47 -11.28 13.07
C PHE A 91 -0.12 -10.79 14.48
N GLY A 92 -0.82 -9.75 14.96
CA GLY A 92 -0.47 -9.10 16.22
C GLY A 92 0.86 -8.35 16.13
N ALA A 93 1.52 -8.20 17.27
CA ALA A 93 2.83 -7.59 17.40
C ALA A 93 3.59 -8.24 18.57
N LYS A 94 4.85 -7.83 18.82
CA LYS A 94 5.73 -8.42 19.85
C LYS A 94 5.05 -8.68 21.21
N ASN A 95 4.19 -7.76 21.65
CA ASN A 95 3.43 -7.85 22.91
C ASN A 95 1.91 -7.86 22.71
N ILE A 96 1.45 -8.13 21.50
CA ILE A 96 0.03 -8.11 21.14
C ILE A 96 -0.29 -9.44 20.45
N LYS A 97 -1.13 -10.25 21.08
CA LYS A 97 -1.57 -11.52 20.49
C LYS A 97 -2.48 -11.26 19.28
N ALA A 98 -2.45 -12.18 18.33
CA ALA A 98 -3.40 -12.23 17.24
C ALA A 98 -4.85 -12.27 17.76
N ASP A 99 -5.72 -11.58 17.03
CA ASP A 99 -7.17 -11.48 17.25
C ASP A 99 -7.87 -11.70 15.91
N TYR A 100 -8.07 -12.98 15.57
CA TYR A 100 -8.69 -13.37 14.32
C TYR A 100 -10.16 -12.96 14.22
N VAL A 101 -10.85 -12.78 15.36
CA VAL A 101 -12.24 -12.27 15.37
C VAL A 101 -12.24 -10.83 14.88
N LYS A 102 -11.33 -9.99 15.38
CA LYS A 102 -11.21 -8.62 14.91
C LYS A 102 -10.75 -8.53 13.45
N ALA A 103 -9.81 -9.39 13.05
CA ALA A 103 -9.38 -9.47 11.65
C ALA A 103 -10.54 -9.85 10.72
N GLU A 104 -11.39 -10.81 11.13
CA GLU A 104 -12.60 -11.18 10.40
C GLU A 104 -13.59 -10.01 10.27
N GLU A 105 -13.86 -9.29 11.36
CA GLU A 105 -14.75 -8.12 11.32
C GLU A 105 -14.30 -7.10 10.26
N ILE A 106 -12.99 -6.86 10.15
CA ILE A 106 -12.42 -5.91 9.20
C ILE A 106 -12.51 -6.45 7.77
N ILE A 107 -12.08 -7.69 7.54
CA ILE A 107 -12.01 -8.24 6.17
C ILE A 107 -13.42 -8.51 5.60
N SER A 108 -14.38 -8.89 6.44
CA SER A 108 -15.77 -9.11 6.02
C SER A 108 -16.46 -7.80 5.59
N ARG A 109 -16.09 -6.66 6.21
CA ARG A 109 -16.53 -5.34 5.73
C ARG A 109 -16.01 -5.06 4.33
N ALA A 110 -14.72 -5.32 4.08
CA ALA A 110 -14.12 -5.17 2.75
C ALA A 110 -14.86 -6.00 1.70
N LEU A 111 -15.17 -7.27 2.00
CA LEU A 111 -15.91 -8.15 1.09
C LEU A 111 -17.33 -7.64 0.76
N GLY A 112 -17.93 -6.86 1.66
CA GLY A 112 -19.21 -6.20 1.45
C GLY A 112 -19.16 -4.96 0.54
N GLU A 113 -17.97 -4.42 0.27
CA GLU A 113 -17.80 -3.23 -0.56
C GLU A 113 -17.89 -3.57 -2.06
N LYS A 114 -18.83 -2.93 -2.75
CA LYS A 114 -19.14 -3.22 -4.17
C LYS A 114 -18.05 -2.74 -5.12
N THR A 115 -17.39 -1.64 -4.79
CA THR A 115 -16.38 -0.97 -5.64
C THR A 115 -14.96 -1.23 -5.16
N LEU A 116 -14.75 -2.29 -4.38
CA LEU A 116 -13.48 -2.62 -3.75
C LEU A 116 -12.35 -2.77 -4.77
N ARG A 117 -11.29 -1.96 -4.62
CA ARG A 117 -10.01 -2.12 -5.33
C ARG A 117 -9.25 -3.31 -4.75
N ASP A 118 -8.34 -3.90 -5.54
CA ASP A 118 -7.49 -5.01 -5.09
C ASP A 118 -8.27 -6.23 -4.57
N ARG A 119 -9.44 -6.49 -5.17
CA ARG A 119 -10.35 -7.57 -4.72
C ARG A 119 -9.66 -8.95 -4.66
N ALA A 120 -8.74 -9.23 -5.57
CA ALA A 120 -7.99 -10.49 -5.54
C ALA A 120 -7.15 -10.61 -4.26
N ASP A 121 -6.43 -9.56 -3.88
CA ASP A 121 -5.58 -9.52 -2.68
C ASP A 121 -6.44 -9.57 -1.41
N VAL A 122 -7.59 -8.89 -1.39
CA VAL A 122 -8.55 -8.97 -0.28
C VAL A 122 -9.11 -10.39 -0.13
N LEU A 123 -9.47 -11.05 -1.24
CA LEU A 123 -9.96 -12.42 -1.23
C LEU A 123 -8.91 -13.39 -0.69
N ASP A 124 -7.66 -13.26 -1.13
CA ASP A 124 -6.55 -14.09 -0.65
C ASP A 124 -6.36 -13.94 0.86
N ARG A 125 -6.35 -12.69 1.34
CA ARG A 125 -6.29 -12.38 2.78
C ARG A 125 -7.48 -12.94 3.56
N ALA A 126 -8.69 -12.78 3.05
CA ALA A 126 -9.89 -13.29 3.68
C ALA A 126 -9.86 -14.82 3.80
N VAL A 127 -9.36 -15.50 2.77
CA VAL A 127 -9.19 -16.96 2.76
C VAL A 127 -8.28 -17.42 3.91
N GLU A 128 -7.16 -16.73 4.15
CA GLU A 128 -6.28 -17.05 5.28
C GLU A 128 -6.99 -16.89 6.63
N ILE A 129 -7.65 -15.74 6.83
CA ILE A 129 -8.36 -15.42 8.07
C ILE A 129 -9.47 -16.44 8.35
N TYR A 130 -10.33 -16.73 7.37
CA TYR A 130 -11.40 -17.70 7.53
C TYR A 130 -10.88 -19.13 7.74
N THR A 131 -9.77 -19.50 7.10
CA THR A 131 -9.13 -20.80 7.34
C THR A 131 -8.62 -20.90 8.78
N ALA A 132 -7.95 -19.86 9.29
CA ALA A 132 -7.45 -19.82 10.67
C ALA A 132 -8.57 -19.90 11.72
N LEU A 133 -9.76 -19.40 11.39
CA LEU A 133 -10.98 -19.50 12.22
C LEU A 133 -11.73 -20.85 12.07
N GLY A 134 -11.27 -21.76 11.22
CA GLY A 134 -11.96 -23.01 10.92
C GLY A 134 -13.23 -22.86 10.06
N LYS A 135 -13.46 -21.68 9.47
CA LYS A 135 -14.59 -21.36 8.58
C LYS A 135 -14.34 -21.87 7.16
N ASN A 136 -14.08 -23.18 7.05
CA ASN A 136 -13.59 -23.83 5.83
C ASN A 136 -14.54 -23.67 4.62
N GLN A 137 -15.85 -23.65 4.85
CA GLN A 137 -16.83 -23.46 3.78
C GLN A 137 -16.71 -22.06 3.16
N GLN A 138 -16.66 -21.01 3.98
CA GLN A 138 -16.47 -19.63 3.52
C GLN A 138 -15.12 -19.47 2.81
N ALA A 139 -14.05 -20.03 3.38
CA ALA A 139 -12.74 -20.00 2.74
C ALA A 139 -12.74 -20.70 1.36
N ALA A 140 -13.45 -21.82 1.22
CA ALA A 140 -13.57 -22.53 -0.06
C ALA A 140 -14.33 -21.72 -1.12
N GLU A 141 -15.39 -21.04 -0.73
CA GLU A 141 -16.17 -20.16 -1.63
C GLU A 141 -15.33 -18.98 -2.13
N LEU A 142 -14.60 -18.31 -1.22
CA LEU A 142 -13.71 -17.21 -1.60
C LEU A 142 -12.52 -17.67 -2.43
N LYS A 143 -11.96 -18.86 -2.17
CA LYS A 143 -10.93 -19.47 -3.04
C LYS A 143 -11.45 -19.70 -4.46
N LYS A 144 -12.71 -20.11 -4.60
CA LYS A 144 -13.34 -20.30 -5.92
C LYS A 144 -13.48 -18.95 -6.63
N GLU A 145 -13.99 -17.94 -5.95
CA GLU A 145 -14.10 -16.57 -6.51
C GLU A 145 -12.72 -16.03 -6.93
N LEU A 146 -11.69 -16.19 -6.09
CA LEU A 146 -10.33 -15.79 -6.38
C LEU A 146 -9.79 -16.48 -7.65
N LYS A 147 -10.05 -17.79 -7.78
CA LYS A 147 -9.67 -18.55 -8.97
C LYS A 147 -10.40 -18.08 -10.23
N GLU A 148 -11.68 -17.71 -10.11
CA GLU A 148 -12.46 -17.16 -11.23
C GLU A 148 -11.91 -15.78 -11.65
N LEU A 149 -11.58 -14.92 -10.69
CA LEU A 149 -11.03 -13.58 -10.92
C LEU A 149 -9.62 -13.62 -11.56
N THR A 150 -8.77 -14.55 -11.10
CA THR A 150 -7.37 -14.67 -11.55
C THR A 150 -7.19 -15.61 -12.75
N GLY A 151 -8.15 -16.50 -12.99
CA GLY A 151 -8.15 -17.49 -14.07
C GLY A 151 -8.57 -16.95 -15.44
N ILE A 152 -9.11 -15.72 -15.50
CA ILE A 152 -9.29 -15.01 -16.76
C ILE A 152 -7.90 -14.62 -17.26
N PRO A 153 -7.47 -15.01 -18.48
CA PRO A 153 -6.21 -14.53 -19.03
C PRO A 153 -6.26 -13.01 -19.10
N LYS A 154 -5.46 -12.35 -18.25
CA LYS A 154 -5.27 -10.90 -18.32
C LYS A 154 -4.90 -10.58 -19.77
N SER A 155 -5.74 -9.83 -20.48
CA SER A 155 -5.27 -9.12 -21.66
C SER A 155 -4.02 -8.38 -21.20
N LYS A 156 -2.88 -8.66 -21.86
CA LYS A 156 -1.58 -8.14 -21.44
C LYS A 156 -1.78 -6.65 -21.11
N PRO A 157 -1.46 -6.18 -19.88
CA PRO A 157 -1.37 -4.75 -19.68
C PRO A 157 -0.42 -4.26 -20.77
N ALA A 158 -0.85 -3.23 -21.51
CA ALA A 158 0.00 -2.64 -22.54
C ALA A 158 1.34 -2.39 -21.88
N ALA A 159 2.35 -3.16 -22.26
CA ALA A 159 3.67 -3.07 -21.65
C ALA A 159 4.03 -1.59 -21.71
N ASN A 160 4.30 -0.98 -20.54
CA ASN A 160 4.87 0.36 -20.50
C ASN A 160 6.11 0.28 -21.38
N LYS A 161 5.99 0.75 -22.63
CA LYS A 161 7.11 0.81 -23.54
C LYS A 161 8.14 1.66 -22.80
N PRO A 162 9.39 1.18 -22.62
CA PRO A 162 10.41 2.04 -22.08
C PRO A 162 10.39 3.32 -22.90
N VAL A 163 10.19 4.46 -22.25
CA VAL A 163 10.26 5.76 -22.91
C VAL A 163 11.65 5.82 -23.52
N SER A 164 11.73 5.67 -24.83
CA SER A 164 12.99 5.79 -25.54
C SER A 164 13.38 7.25 -25.46
N VAL A 165 14.22 7.59 -24.46
CA VAL A 165 14.86 8.89 -24.42
C VAL A 165 15.78 8.93 -25.63
N ILE A 166 15.36 9.67 -26.66
CA ILE A 166 16.23 9.96 -27.80
C ILE A 166 17.40 10.76 -27.22
N LYS A 167 18.57 10.13 -27.12
CA LYS A 167 19.81 10.81 -26.72
C LYS A 167 20.17 11.79 -27.83
N ILE A 168 19.71 13.03 -27.71
CA ILE A 168 20.17 14.14 -28.56
C ILE A 168 21.65 14.40 -28.21
N GLY A 169 22.53 14.23 -29.20
CA GLY A 169 23.94 14.55 -29.06
C GLY A 169 24.16 16.06 -28.90
N ARG A 170 25.17 16.47 -28.11
CA ARG A 170 25.49 17.90 -27.88
C ARG A 170 25.63 18.72 -29.16
N ASN A 171 26.04 18.11 -30.27
CA ASN A 171 26.24 18.78 -31.55
C ASN A 171 25.05 18.69 -32.52
N ASP A 172 24.00 17.93 -32.18
CA ASP A 172 22.84 17.73 -33.04
C ASP A 172 21.92 18.96 -33.07
N PRO A 173 21.08 19.14 -34.10
CA PRO A 173 20.06 20.18 -34.12
C PRO A 173 19.16 20.10 -32.89
N CYS A 174 18.87 21.25 -32.28
CA CYS A 174 18.05 21.32 -31.09
C CYS A 174 16.57 21.08 -31.44
N SER A 175 15.92 20.19 -30.69
CA SER A 175 14.51 19.79 -30.91
C SER A 175 13.48 20.89 -30.63
N CYS A 176 13.88 22.03 -30.06
CA CYS A 176 13.00 23.17 -29.79
C CYS A 176 12.71 24.05 -31.02
N GLY A 177 13.19 23.67 -32.21
CA GLY A 177 12.93 24.41 -33.46
C GLY A 177 13.79 25.66 -33.66
N SER A 178 14.80 25.90 -32.81
CA SER A 178 15.65 27.11 -32.89
C SER A 178 16.67 27.12 -34.04
N GLY A 179 16.84 26.01 -34.76
CA GLY A 179 17.86 25.81 -35.80
C GLY A 179 19.31 25.76 -35.28
N LYS A 180 19.54 25.85 -33.96
CA LYS A 180 20.87 25.82 -33.34
C LYS A 180 21.25 24.41 -32.90
N LYS A 181 22.56 24.13 -32.72
CA LYS A 181 23.04 22.89 -32.09
C LYS A 181 22.61 22.82 -30.62
N TYR A 182 22.28 21.63 -30.12
CA TYR A 182 21.73 21.40 -28.77
C TYR A 182 22.56 22.08 -27.67
N LYS A 183 23.89 21.91 -27.67
CA LYS A 183 24.82 22.53 -26.71
C LYS A 183 24.82 24.06 -26.69
N LYS A 184 24.29 24.71 -27.72
CA LYS A 184 24.20 26.18 -27.83
C LYS A 184 22.78 26.70 -27.59
N CYS A 185 21.83 25.82 -27.29
CA CYS A 185 20.42 26.14 -27.10
C CYS A 185 19.91 25.55 -25.78
N CYS A 186 19.16 24.43 -25.82
CA CYS A 186 18.57 23.82 -24.63
C CYS A 186 19.55 22.99 -23.79
N GLY A 187 20.73 22.66 -24.34
CA GLY A 187 21.82 21.96 -23.65
C GLY A 187 22.92 22.88 -23.13
N LYS A 188 22.57 24.13 -22.78
CA LYS A 188 23.45 25.06 -22.07
C LYS A 188 23.48 24.74 -20.58
#